data_AF-A0AAD8X323-F1
#
_entry.id   AF-A0AAD8X323-F1
#
_cell.length_a   1.000
_cell.length_b   1.000
_cell.length_c   1.000
_cell.angle_alpha   90.00
_cell.angle_beta   90.00
_cell.angle_gamma   90.00
#
_symmetry.space_group_name_H-M   'P 1'
#
loop_
_entity.id
_entity.type
_entity.pdbx_description
1 polymer ?
#
loop_
_entity_poly.entity_id
_entity_poly.type
_entity_poly.pdbx_seq_one_letter_code
_entity_poly.pdbx_strand_id
1 'polypeptide(L)'
;MLRHDHLKEFVMVGFQANERQLYLVKFVVKVCTALCHVALFKDGHVRNKGHWDWELVTEQHLWTPEEKGATLDQIMDGVSSSSIAPSQLVFS
;
A
#
# COMPACT_ATOMS: atom_id res chain seq x y z
N MET A 1 15.08 -15.67 -3.05
CA MET A 1 14.11 -14.56 -2.99
C MET A 1 12.90 -15.08 -2.23
N LEU A 2 12.60 -14.55 -1.04
CA LEU A 2 11.44 -14.96 -0.25
C LEU A 2 10.18 -14.62 -1.04
N ARG A 3 9.34 -15.62 -1.33
CA ARG A 3 8.04 -15.46 -1.99
C ARG A 3 6.96 -15.75 -0.96
N HIS A 4 5.95 -14.91 -0.91
CA HIS A 4 4.86 -15.01 0.05
C HIS A 4 3.52 -15.16 -0.69
N ASP A 5 3.01 -16.39 -0.73
CA ASP A 5 1.89 -16.76 -1.61
C ASP A 5 0.50 -16.63 -0.94
N HIS A 6 0.44 -16.09 0.28
CA HIS A 6 -0.81 -16.01 1.06
C HIS A 6 -1.31 -14.59 1.31
N LEU A 7 -0.45 -13.57 1.14
CA LEU A 7 -0.84 -12.20 1.39
C LEU A 7 -1.56 -11.66 0.14
N LYS A 8 -2.87 -11.48 0.25
CA LYS A 8 -3.73 -11.00 -0.83
C LYS A 8 -3.96 -9.50 -0.79
N GLU A 9 -4.04 -8.93 0.41
CA GLU A 9 -4.41 -7.54 0.62
C GLU A 9 -3.41 -6.88 1.57
N PHE A 10 -2.97 -5.68 1.21
CA PHE A 10 -2.11 -4.84 2.02
C PHE A 10 -2.72 -3.45 2.14
N VAL A 11 -2.92 -2.99 3.36
CA VAL A 11 -3.45 -1.66 3.64
C VAL A 11 -2.47 -0.92 4.55
N MET A 12 -2.12 0.31 4.18
CA MET A 12 -1.33 1.20 5.01
C MET A 12 -2.07 2.50 5.24
N VAL A 13 -2.13 2.92 6.51
CA VAL A 13 -2.78 4.15 6.97
C VAL A 13 -1.73 5.10 7.53
N GLY A 14 -1.84 6.40 7.24
CA GLY A 14 -0.82 7.37 7.59
C GLY A 14 0.38 7.32 6.64
N PHE A 15 0.15 6.97 5.38
CA PHE A 15 1.19 6.89 4.36
C PHE A 15 1.57 8.30 3.87
N GLN A 16 2.79 8.69 4.15
CA GLN A 16 3.36 10.01 3.82
C GLN A 16 4.43 9.92 2.72
N ALA A 17 4.55 8.78 2.04
CA ALA A 17 5.56 8.53 1.01
C ALA A 17 7.01 8.81 1.46
N ASN A 18 7.33 8.61 2.75
CA ASN A 18 8.71 8.67 3.21
C ASN A 18 9.50 7.42 2.77
N GLU A 19 10.83 7.50 2.78
CA GLU A 19 11.71 6.43 2.27
C GLU A 19 11.41 5.05 2.88
N ARG A 20 11.11 4.99 4.19
CA ARG A 20 10.85 3.73 4.89
C ARG A 20 9.52 3.12 4.48
N GLN A 21 8.49 3.94 4.34
CA GLN A 21 7.17 3.49 3.89
C GLN A 21 7.23 3.03 2.43
N LEU A 22 7.90 3.79 1.56
CA LEU A 22 8.11 3.40 0.17
C LEU A 22 8.86 2.08 0.07
N TYR A 23 9.95 1.91 0.84
CA TYR A 23 10.69 0.66 0.89
C TYR A 23 9.80 -0.53 1.29
N LEU A 24 8.97 -0.37 2.31
CA LEU A 24 8.06 -1.41 2.77
C LEU A 24 7.03 -1.77 1.69
N VAL A 25 6.39 -0.77 1.06
CA VAL A 25 5.42 -1.01 -0.01
C VAL A 25 6.07 -1.71 -1.20
N LYS A 26 7.24 -1.23 -1.65
CA LYS A 26 8.02 -1.88 -2.71
C LYS A 26 8.35 -3.33 -2.36
N PHE A 27 8.78 -3.56 -1.12
CA PHE A 27 9.12 -4.91 -0.66
C PHE A 27 7.90 -5.84 -0.72
N VAL A 28 6.77 -5.42 -0.15
CA VAL A 28 5.52 -6.21 -0.15
C VAL A 28 5.06 -6.50 -1.57
N VAL A 29 4.97 -5.49 -2.43
CA VAL A 29 4.60 -5.64 -3.84
C VAL A 29 5.54 -6.61 -4.58
N LYS A 30 6.83 -6.61 -4.24
CA LYS A 30 7.84 -7.45 -4.87
C LYS A 30 7.84 -8.91 -4.38
N VAL A 31 7.52 -9.15 -3.11
CA VAL A 31 7.64 -10.50 -2.50
C VAL A 31 6.30 -11.24 -2.42
N CYS A 32 5.18 -10.52 -2.39
CA CYS A 32 3.85 -11.10 -2.26
C CYS A 32 3.22 -11.33 -3.64
N THR A 33 3.41 -12.52 -4.17
CA THR A 33 2.93 -12.98 -5.49
C THR A 33 1.40 -13.10 -5.56
N ALA A 34 0.73 -13.35 -4.43
CA ALA A 34 -0.72 -13.44 -4.32
C ALA A 34 -1.40 -12.09 -4.07
N LEU A 35 -0.63 -11.00 -4.00
CA LEU A 35 -1.13 -9.67 -3.66
C LEU A 35 -2.00 -9.14 -4.81
N CYS A 36 -3.27 -8.87 -4.52
CA CYS A 36 -4.24 -8.36 -5.48
C CYS A 36 -4.79 -6.98 -5.09
N HIS A 37 -4.68 -6.59 -3.82
CA HIS A 37 -5.14 -5.29 -3.34
C HIS A 37 -4.04 -4.58 -2.54
N VAL A 38 -3.78 -3.33 -2.88
CA VAL A 38 -2.92 -2.44 -2.09
C VAL A 38 -3.63 -1.11 -1.92
N ALA A 39 -3.94 -0.73 -0.68
CA ALA A 39 -4.56 0.56 -0.37
C ALA A 39 -3.63 1.41 0.49
N LEU A 40 -3.35 2.62 0.04
CA LEU A 40 -2.52 3.60 0.76
C LEU A 40 -3.38 4.80 1.13
N PHE A 41 -3.54 5.03 2.43
CA PHE A 41 -4.30 6.14 2.98
C PHE A 41 -3.34 7.21 3.51
N LYS A 42 -3.47 8.44 3.01
CA LYS A 42 -2.59 9.56 3.39
C LYS A 42 -2.78 9.93 4.85
N ASP A 43 -4.04 10.14 5.22
CA ASP A 43 -4.49 10.44 6.55
C ASP A 43 -5.41 9.34 7.08
N GLY A 44 -5.50 9.32 8.40
CA GLY A 44 -6.30 8.36 9.14
C GLY A 44 -5.51 7.73 10.26
N HIS A 45 -6.23 7.23 11.24
CA HIS A 45 -5.65 6.45 12.32
C HIS A 45 -6.47 5.19 12.49
N VAL A 46 -5.79 4.16 12.98
CA VAL A 46 -6.45 2.92 13.39
C VAL A 46 -6.89 3.11 14.82
N ARG A 47 -8.20 3.11 15.05
CA ARG A 47 -8.78 3.10 16.38
C ARG A 47 -8.94 1.66 16.84
N ASN A 48 -8.25 1.31 17.92
CA ASN A 48 -8.43 0.02 18.59
C ASN A 48 -9.80 0.00 19.29
N LYS A 49 -10.65 -0.95 18.92
CA LYS A 49 -11.95 -1.20 19.58
C LYS A 49 -11.88 -2.33 20.61
N GLY A 50 -10.72 -2.96 20.78
CA GLY A 50 -10.52 -4.14 21.63
C GLY A 50 -10.76 -5.45 20.86
N HIS A 51 -10.37 -6.60 21.42
CA HIS A 51 -10.61 -7.92 20.81
C HIS A 51 -10.11 -8.10 19.35
N TRP A 52 -9.02 -7.43 18.96
CA TRP A 52 -8.53 -7.40 17.57
C TRP A 52 -9.49 -6.73 16.58
N ASP A 53 -10.46 -5.98 17.08
CA ASP A 53 -11.32 -5.10 16.29
C ASP A 53 -10.62 -3.75 16.10
N TRP A 54 -10.50 -3.36 14.84
CA TRP A 54 -9.82 -2.16 14.41
C TRP A 54 -10.76 -1.36 13.52
N GLU A 55 -11.01 -0.11 13.89
CA GLU A 55 -11.76 0.82 13.06
C GLU A 55 -10.79 1.74 12.34
N LEU A 56 -10.88 1.73 11.01
CA LEU A 56 -10.23 2.71 10.17
C LEU A 56 -11.00 4.03 10.30
N VAL A 57 -10.39 5.01 10.98
CA VAL A 57 -10.93 6.36 11.07
C VAL A 57 -10.16 7.21 10.06
N THR A 58 -10.72 7.35 8.86
CA THR A 58 -10.13 8.16 7.79
C THR A 58 -10.74 9.56 7.80
N GLU A 59 -9.91 10.58 7.85
CA GLU A 59 -10.31 11.91 7.36
C GLU A 59 -10.06 11.93 5.85
N GLN A 60 -11.05 12.35 5.06
CA GLN A 60 -10.93 12.39 3.59
C GLN A 60 -9.98 13.50 3.16
N HIS A 61 -8.68 13.25 3.23
CA HIS A 61 -7.68 14.07 2.57
C HIS A 61 -7.43 13.49 1.18
N LEU A 62 -7.93 14.21 0.17
CA LEU A 62 -7.80 13.80 -1.22
C LEU A 62 -6.35 13.90 -1.69
N TRP A 63 -5.81 12.79 -2.17
CA TRP A 63 -4.59 12.77 -2.97
C TRP A 63 -4.76 13.66 -4.19
N THR A 64 -3.77 14.50 -4.49
CA THR A 64 -3.74 15.16 -5.80
C THR A 64 -3.32 14.16 -6.89
N PRO A 65 -3.73 14.37 -8.15
CA PRO A 65 -3.30 13.53 -9.26
C PRO A 65 -1.77 13.43 -9.39
N GLU A 66 -1.07 14.53 -9.10
CA GLU A 66 0.40 14.63 -9.15
C GLU A 66 1.05 13.79 -8.05
N GLU A 67 0.54 13.88 -6.81
CA GLU A 67 1.01 13.07 -5.69
C GLU A 67 0.82 11.57 -5.95
N LYS A 68 -0.35 11.21 -6.50
CA LYS A 68 -0.67 9.83 -6.87
C LYS A 68 0.27 9.30 -7.94
N GLY A 69 0.50 10.09 -9.00
CA GLY A 69 1.42 9.73 -10.09
C GLY A 69 2.85 9.53 -9.58
N ALA A 70 3.39 10.52 -8.86
CA ALA A 70 4.75 10.46 -8.33
C ALA A 70 4.96 9.29 -7.35
N THR A 71 3.95 8.96 -6.55
CA THR A 71 4.02 7.82 -5.62
C THR A 71 3.97 6.49 -6.36
N LEU A 72 3.09 6.37 -7.35
CA LEU A 72 2.98 5.18 -8.19
C LEU A 72 4.28 4.93 -8.97
N ASP A 73 4.85 5.97 -9.58
CA ASP A 73 6.13 5.89 -10.29
C ASP A 73 7.23 5.42 -9.34
N GLN A 74 7.30 6.00 -8.14
CA GLN A 74 8.27 5.57 -7.15
C GLN A 74 8.07 4.11 -6.76
N ILE A 75 6.85 3.64 -6.48
CA ILE A 75 6.59 2.25 -6.10
C ILE A 75 6.94 1.30 -7.25
N MET A 76 6.62 1.66 -8.49
CA MET A 76 6.86 0.82 -9.68
C MET A 76 8.32 0.83 -10.13
N ASP A 77 9.08 1.87 -9.81
CA ASP A 77 10.51 1.96 -10.09
C ASP A 77 11.26 0.80 -9.41
N GLY A 78 11.82 -0.09 -10.25
CA GLY A 78 12.53 -1.31 -9.84
C GLY A 78 11.66 -2.56 -9.65
N VAL A 79 10.36 -2.52 -9.95
CA VAL A 79 9.48 -3.70 -9.96
C VAL A 79 9.33 -4.21 -11.39
N SER A 80 9.79 -5.44 -11.66
CA SER A 80 9.69 -6.03 -13.00
C SER A 80 8.23 -6.30 -13.38
N SER A 81 7.84 -5.87 -14.59
CA SER A 81 6.46 -6.01 -15.14
C SER A 81 5.92 -7.45 -15.17
N SER A 82 6.78 -8.46 -15.03
CA SER A 82 6.40 -9.88 -15.01
C SER A 82 5.96 -10.42 -13.65
N SER A 83 6.07 -9.63 -12.57
CA SER A 83 5.74 -10.05 -11.20
C SER A 83 4.35 -9.62 -10.73
N ILE A 84 3.68 -8.75 -11.49
CA ILE A 84 2.46 -8.07 -11.04
C ILE A 84 1.27 -8.70 -11.79
N ALA A 85 0.60 -9.67 -11.16
CA ALA A 85 -0.84 -9.79 -11.38
C ALA A 85 -1.45 -8.41 -11.05
N PRO A 86 -2.51 -7.95 -11.75
CA PRO A 86 -2.96 -6.55 -11.66
C PRO A 86 -3.48 -6.25 -10.25
N SER A 87 -2.55 -5.93 -9.36
CA SER A 87 -2.83 -5.44 -8.03
C SER A 87 -3.35 -4.03 -8.24
N GLN A 88 -4.63 -3.84 -7.90
CA GLN A 88 -5.24 -2.53 -7.99
C GLN A 88 -4.63 -1.69 -6.87
N LEU A 89 -3.60 -0.91 -7.20
CA LEU A 89 -3.01 0.07 -6.30
C LEU A 89 -4.02 1.21 -6.15
N VAL A 90 -4.70 1.25 -5.00
CA VAL A 90 -5.71 2.25 -4.66
C VAL A 90 -5.09 3.28 -3.72
N PHE A 91 -5.30 4.54 -4.05
CA PHE A 91 -4.94 5.68 -3.21
C PHE A 91 -6.23 6.29 -2.71
N SER A 92 -6.32 6.49 -1.39
CA SER A 92 -7.53 6.97 -0.71
C SER A 92 -7.20 7.92 0.42
#